data_AF-M1EG43-F1
#
_entry.id   AF-M1EG43-F1
#
_cell.length_a   1.000
_cell.length_b   1.000
_cell.length_c   1.000
_cell.angle_alpha   90.00
_cell.angle_beta   90.00
_cell.angle_gamma   90.00
#
_symmetry.space_group_name_H-M   'P 1'
#
loop_
_entity.id
_entity.type
_entity.pdbx_description
1 polymer ?
#
loop_
_entity_poly.entity_id
_entity_poly.type
_entity_poly.pdbx_seq_one_letter_code
_entity_poly.pdbx_strand_id
1 'polypeptide(L)'
;SIITVTFEVRGNAKEESLNVFIQNLLWEKNVRNKDEDCMEVIRLKGLVSIKDKPKQVIVQGVHELYDLEETPLSWNDDTERTNRLVFIGRNLDKEILRQLFIATVMETEKRWTTRFKEDQV
;
A
#
# COMPACT_ATOMS: atom_id res chain seq x y z
N SER A 1 21.30 -9.61 6.86
CA SER A 1 20.40 -10.53 7.61
C SER A 1 19.02 -10.52 6.95
N ILE A 2 18.21 -11.57 7.10
CA ILE A 2 16.79 -11.53 6.71
C ILE A 2 15.99 -10.95 7.87
N ILE A 3 15.11 -10.00 7.58
CA ILE A 3 14.28 -9.30 8.55
C ILE A 3 12.82 -9.26 8.08
N THR A 4 11.91 -9.03 9.02
CA THR A 4 10.49 -8.85 8.77
C THR A 4 10.10 -7.42 9.09
N VAL A 5 9.41 -6.77 8.16
CA VAL A 5 8.85 -5.43 8.31
C VAL A 5 7.34 -5.52 8.18
N THR A 6 6.64 -4.93 9.16
CA THR A 6 5.18 -4.82 9.16
C THR A 6 4.76 -3.39 9.40
N PHE A 7 3.77 -2.92 8.64
CA PHE A 7 3.14 -1.62 8.86
C PHE A 7 1.65 -1.63 8.55
N GLU A 8 0.95 -0.66 9.12
CA GLU A 8 -0.48 -0.42 8.88
C GLU A 8 -0.72 1.03 8.43
N VAL A 9 -1.58 1.20 7.42
CA VAL A 9 -1.97 2.51 6.87
C VAL A 9 -3.48 2.53 6.65
N ARG A 10 -4.15 3.53 7.23
CA ARG A 10 -5.61 3.74 7.13
C ARG A 10 -5.99 4.34 5.79
N GLY A 11 -7.18 4.01 5.30
CA GLY A 11 -7.77 4.52 4.06
C GLY A 11 -7.76 3.51 2.91
N ASN A 12 -8.15 3.98 1.73
CA ASN A 12 -8.23 3.17 0.51
C ASN A 12 -6.96 3.28 -0.33
N ALA A 13 -6.49 2.15 -0.83
CA ALA A 13 -5.47 2.02 -1.85
C ALA A 13 -6.10 2.10 -3.25
N LYS A 14 -5.39 2.73 -4.18
CA LYS A 14 -5.66 2.62 -5.61
C LYS A 14 -5.01 1.35 -6.13
N GLU A 15 -5.79 0.46 -6.75
CA GLU A 15 -5.30 -0.85 -7.19
C GLU A 15 -4.14 -0.75 -8.20
N GLU A 16 -4.26 0.13 -9.19
CA GLU A 16 -3.19 0.36 -10.17
C GLU A 16 -1.89 0.85 -9.50
N SER A 17 -2.00 1.80 -8.56
CA SER A 17 -0.85 2.32 -7.84
C SER A 17 -0.23 1.29 -6.89
N LEU A 18 -1.05 0.43 -6.28
CA LEU A 18 -0.59 -0.71 -5.50
C LEU A 18 0.22 -1.69 -6.37
N ASN A 19 -0.27 -2.00 -7.57
CA ASN A 19 0.44 -2.87 -8.51
C ASN A 19 1.81 -2.30 -8.87
N VAL A 20 1.87 -1.02 -9.27
CA VAL A 20 3.14 -0.35 -9.60
C VAL A 20 4.10 -0.35 -8.41
N PHE A 21 3.60 -0.09 -7.19
CA PHE A 21 4.41 -0.15 -5.97
C PHE A 21 5.03 -1.53 -5.74
N ILE A 22 4.27 -2.60 -5.90
CA ILE A 22 4.76 -3.98 -5.73
C ILE A 22 5.77 -4.31 -6.84
N GLN A 23 5.47 -3.98 -8.10
CA GLN A 23 6.35 -4.23 -9.23
C GLN A 23 7.71 -3.53 -9.07
N ASN A 24 7.70 -2.28 -8.59
CA ASN A 24 8.93 -1.53 -8.30
C ASN A 24 9.76 -2.16 -7.17
N LEU A 25 9.12 -2.79 -6.19
CA LEU A 25 9.80 -3.47 -5.10
C LEU A 25 10.34 -4.85 -5.50
N LEU A 26 9.58 -5.62 -6.30
CA LEU A 26 9.93 -7.00 -6.63
C LEU A 26 10.86 -7.09 -7.86
N TRP A 27 10.60 -6.33 -8.92
CA TRP A 27 11.30 -6.44 -10.21
C TRP A 27 12.37 -5.38 -10.38
N GLU A 28 11.98 -4.11 -10.24
CA GLU A 28 12.86 -2.99 -10.54
C GLU A 28 14.00 -2.87 -9.52
N LYS A 29 13.78 -3.35 -8.29
CA LYS A 29 14.80 -3.37 -7.21
C LYS A 29 15.48 -2.01 -7.05
N ASN A 30 14.69 -0.94 -7.21
CA ASN A 30 15.16 0.45 -7.21
C ASN A 30 14.92 1.15 -5.87
N VAL A 31 14.27 0.48 -4.91
CA VAL A 31 14.05 1.03 -3.58
C VAL A 31 15.29 0.80 -2.72
N ARG A 32 15.80 1.89 -2.13
CA ARG A 32 16.98 1.91 -1.27
C ARG A 32 16.58 2.18 0.17
N ASN A 33 17.28 1.56 1.12
CA ASN A 33 17.13 1.88 2.53
C ASN A 33 17.88 3.18 2.87
N LYS A 34 17.82 3.58 4.14
CA LYS A 34 18.52 4.78 4.65
C LYS A 34 20.05 4.73 4.50
N ASP A 35 20.61 3.54 4.35
CA ASP A 35 22.05 3.29 4.21
C ASP A 35 22.45 3.10 2.73
N GLU A 36 21.54 3.44 1.80
CA GLU A 36 21.68 3.32 0.34
C GLU A 36 21.81 1.88 -0.21
N ASP A 37 21.52 0.87 0.62
CA ASP A 37 21.45 -0.52 0.17
C ASP A 37 20.14 -0.80 -0.56
N CYS A 38 20.21 -1.65 -1.60
CA CYS A 38 19.02 -2.18 -2.26
C CYS A 38 18.19 -3.04 -1.29
N MET A 39 16.89 -2.73 -1.19
CA MET A 39 15.94 -3.59 -0.50
C MET A 39 15.60 -4.80 -1.37
N GLU A 40 15.60 -5.98 -0.77
CA GLU A 40 15.25 -7.22 -1.45
C GLU A 40 14.07 -7.86 -0.72
N VAL A 41 12.93 -8.00 -1.40
CA VAL A 41 11.74 -8.67 -0.86
C VAL A 41 11.73 -10.13 -1.32
N ILE A 42 11.70 -11.05 -0.35
CA ILE A 42 11.59 -12.49 -0.58
C ILE A 42 10.13 -12.93 -0.51
N ARG A 43 9.37 -12.37 0.44
CA ARG A 43 7.95 -12.66 0.60
C ARG A 43 7.18 -11.40 0.98
N LEU A 44 6.02 -11.24 0.36
CA LEU A 44 5.03 -10.21 0.65
C LEU A 44 3.73 -10.91 1.03
N LYS A 45 3.08 -10.42 2.10
CA LYS A 45 1.67 -10.69 2.35
C LYS A 45 1.00 -9.42 2.87
N GLY A 46 -0.22 -9.17 2.46
CA GLY A 46 -0.98 -8.06 3.00
C GLY A 46 -2.47 -8.25 2.84
N LEU A 47 -3.20 -7.52 3.67
CA LEU A 47 -4.62 -7.27 3.55
C LEU A 47 -4.77 -5.80 3.18
N VAL A 48 -5.36 -5.51 2.04
CA VAL A 48 -5.49 -4.16 1.51
C VAL A 48 -6.95 -3.80 1.30
N SER A 49 -7.28 -2.54 1.58
CA SER A 49 -8.56 -1.96 1.23
C SER A 49 -8.43 -1.28 -0.11
N ILE A 50 -9.07 -1.81 -1.14
CA ILE A 50 -9.07 -1.22 -2.47
C ILE A 50 -10.28 -0.30 -2.63
N LYS A 51 -10.06 0.87 -3.23
CA LYS A 51 -11.13 1.81 -3.57
C LYS A 51 -12.22 1.12 -4.41
N ASP A 52 -13.49 1.45 -4.13
CA ASP A 52 -14.66 0.95 -4.85
C ASP A 52 -14.87 -0.57 -4.74
N LYS A 53 -14.05 -1.29 -3.95
CA LYS A 53 -14.26 -2.70 -3.61
C LYS A 53 -14.82 -2.84 -2.19
N PRO A 54 -15.99 -3.48 -2.03
CA PRO A 54 -16.55 -3.72 -0.69
C PRO A 54 -15.79 -4.81 0.07
N LYS A 55 -15.13 -5.73 -0.65
CA LYS A 55 -14.40 -6.87 -0.07
C LYS A 55 -12.95 -6.51 0.28
N GLN A 56 -12.42 -7.20 1.28
CA GLN A 56 -10.99 -7.13 1.60
C GLN A 56 -10.22 -7.88 0.51
N VAL A 57 -9.07 -7.36 0.12
CA VAL A 57 -8.20 -8.00 -0.88
C VAL A 57 -6.93 -8.47 -0.18
N ILE A 58 -6.53 -9.71 -0.43
CA ILE A 58 -5.23 -10.23 -0.02
C ILE A 58 -4.24 -9.99 -1.16
N VAL A 59 -3.11 -9.38 -0.82
CA VAL A 59 -1.91 -9.41 -1.66
C VAL A 59 -0.98 -10.49 -1.13
N GLN A 60 -0.43 -11.30 -2.02
CA GLN A 60 0.60 -12.27 -1.67
C GLN A 60 1.65 -12.35 -2.77
N GLY A 61 2.92 -12.39 -2.39
CA GLY A 61 4.01 -12.52 -3.33
C GLY A 61 5.19 -13.31 -2.78
N VAL A 62 5.88 -14.01 -3.67
CA VAL A 62 7.09 -14.79 -3.40
C VAL A 62 8.09 -14.49 -4.51
N HIS A 63 9.26 -14.00 -4.11
CA HIS A 63 10.27 -13.48 -5.02
C HIS A 63 9.67 -12.43 -5.97
N GLU A 64 9.59 -12.75 -7.27
CA GLU A 64 9.15 -11.84 -8.32
C GLU A 64 7.69 -12.06 -8.74
N LEU A 65 6.99 -13.00 -8.10
CA LEU A 65 5.59 -13.29 -8.42
C LEU A 65 4.69 -12.73 -7.33
N TYR A 66 3.57 -12.11 -7.72
CA TYR A 66 2.53 -11.68 -6.79
C TYR A 66 1.14 -11.85 -7.41
N ASP A 67 0.13 -11.92 -6.53
CA ASP A 67 -1.27 -12.01 -6.88
C ASP A 67 -2.13 -11.16 -5.92
N LEU A 68 -3.32 -10.77 -6.40
CA LEU A 68 -4.35 -10.04 -5.66
C LEU A 68 -5.64 -10.85 -5.68
N GLU A 69 -6.08 -11.29 -4.50
CA GLU A 69 -7.26 -12.14 -4.35
C GLU A 69 -8.31 -11.46 -3.47
N GLU A 70 -9.55 -11.33 -3.97
CA GLU A 70 -10.67 -10.89 -3.14
C GLU A 70 -11.06 -11.96 -2.13
N THR A 71 -11.12 -11.58 -0.86
CA THR A 71 -11.59 -12.47 0.20
C THR A 71 -13.12 -12.52 0.25
N PRO A 72 -13.73 -13.54 0.86
CA PRO A 72 -15.17 -13.54 1.12
C PRO A 72 -15.61 -12.49 2.16
N LEU A 73 -14.67 -11.84 2.84
CA LEU A 73 -14.95 -10.87 3.90
C LEU A 73 -15.15 -9.48 3.29
N SER A 74 -16.28 -8.86 3.64
CA SER A 74 -16.53 -7.45 3.33
C SER A 74 -15.93 -6.57 4.43
N TRP A 75 -15.52 -5.36 4.05
CA TRP A 75 -15.37 -4.28 5.02
C TRP A 75 -16.76 -3.96 5.57
N ASN A 76 -16.93 -3.94 6.89
CA ASN A 76 -18.17 -3.46 7.48
C ASN A 76 -18.22 -1.93 7.29
N ASP A 77 -19.42 -1.38 7.06
CA ASP A 77 -19.59 0.07 6.82
C ASP A 77 -19.09 0.92 7.99
N ASP A 78 -19.14 0.37 9.22
CA ASP A 78 -18.64 1.01 10.45
C ASP A 78 -17.14 0.76 10.73
N THR A 79 -16.46 -0.07 9.92
CA THR A 79 -15.04 -0.39 10.16
C THR A 79 -14.11 0.51 9.37
N GLU A 80 -13.13 1.08 10.07
CA GLU A 80 -12.08 1.88 9.44
C GLU A 80 -11.26 1.01 8.48
N ARG A 81 -11.38 1.32 7.18
CA ARG A 81 -10.64 0.65 6.12
C ARG A 81 -9.14 0.80 6.36
N THR A 82 -8.44 -0.34 6.41
CA THR A 82 -7.02 -0.38 6.81
C THR A 82 -6.24 -1.33 5.91
N ASN A 83 -5.03 -0.91 5.54
CA ASN A 83 -4.05 -1.70 4.80
C ASN A 83 -3.00 -2.21 5.78
N ARG A 84 -2.76 -3.52 5.78
CA ARG A 84 -1.76 -4.19 6.62
C ARG A 84 -0.83 -4.98 5.73
N LEU A 85 0.45 -4.65 5.75
CA LEU A 85 1.45 -5.27 4.89
C LEU A 85 2.59 -5.84 5.72
N VAL A 86 3.06 -7.02 5.31
CA VAL A 86 4.19 -7.75 5.88
C VAL A 86 5.15 -8.07 4.74
N PHE A 87 6.40 -7.62 4.90
CA PHE A 87 7.50 -7.89 3.99
C PHE A 87 8.57 -8.70 4.73
N ILE A 88 9.10 -9.72 4.09
CA ILE A 88 10.22 -10.52 4.58
C ILE A 88 11.33 -10.44 3.54
N GLY A 89 12.53 -10.05 3.96
CA GLY A 89 13.57 -9.70 3.01
C GLY A 89 14.87 -9.23 3.63
N ARG A 90 15.76 -8.67 2.82
CA ARG A 90 17.05 -8.10 3.24
C ARG A 90 17.02 -6.59 3.09
N ASN A 91 17.75 -5.91 3.96
CA ASN A 91 17.93 -4.45 3.95
C ASN A 91 16.63 -3.64 4.01
N LEU A 92 15.51 -4.26 4.41
CA LEU A 92 14.20 -3.60 4.44
C LEU A 92 14.20 -2.44 5.44
N ASP A 93 13.63 -1.30 5.03
CA ASP A 93 13.38 -0.17 5.93
C ASP A 93 11.88 0.08 6.06
N LYS A 94 11.38 -0.06 7.28
CA LYS A 94 9.96 0.09 7.58
C LYS A 94 9.44 1.49 7.25
N GLU A 95 10.19 2.52 7.58
CA GLU A 95 9.70 3.89 7.46
C GLU A 95 9.65 4.30 5.99
N ILE A 96 10.70 3.97 5.23
CA ILE A 96 10.74 4.22 3.79
C ILE A 96 9.62 3.45 3.06
N LEU A 97 9.42 2.16 3.36
CA LEU A 97 8.36 1.36 2.75
C LEU A 97 6.97 1.92 3.08
N ARG A 98 6.73 2.31 4.34
CA ARG A 98 5.47 2.91 4.78
C ARG A 98 5.22 4.25 4.08
N GLN A 99 6.23 5.13 4.03
CA GLN A 99 6.10 6.45 3.39
C GLN A 99 5.88 6.33 1.89
N LEU A 100 6.63 5.45 1.22
CA LEU A 100 6.46 5.18 -0.21
C LEU A 100 5.04 4.67 -0.51
N PHE A 101 4.53 3.75 0.31
CA PHE A 101 3.16 3.26 0.20
C PHE A 101 2.13 4.40 0.38
N ILE A 102 2.29 5.24 1.39
CA ILE A 102 1.41 6.39 1.61
C ILE A 102 1.44 7.36 0.43
N ALA A 103 2.63 7.66 -0.10
CA ALA A 103 2.82 8.66 -1.14
C ALA A 103 2.29 8.21 -2.50
N THR A 104 2.37 6.91 -2.83
CA THR A 104 2.04 6.42 -4.18
C THR A 104 0.74 5.64 -4.23
N VAL A 105 0.42 4.87 -3.19
CA VAL A 105 -0.68 3.90 -3.23
C VAL A 105 -1.98 4.47 -2.67
N MET A 106 -1.89 5.30 -1.63
CA MET A 106 -3.08 5.77 -0.93
C MET A 106 -3.87 6.79 -1.75
N GLU A 107 -5.19 6.71 -1.64
CA GLU A 107 -6.05 7.76 -2.14
C GLU A 107 -5.91 9.01 -1.27
N THR A 108 -5.27 10.04 -1.81
CA THR A 108 -5.37 11.38 -1.25
C THR A 108 -6.75 11.92 -1.61
N GLU A 109 -7.61 12.16 -0.63
CA GLU A 109 -8.83 12.93 -0.88
C GLU A 109 -8.42 14.31 -1.40
N LYS A 110 -8.78 14.60 -2.66
CA LYS A 110 -8.76 15.98 -3.15
C LYS A 110 -9.82 16.72 -2.35
N ARG A 111 -9.42 17.37 -1.26
CA ARG A 111 -10.25 18.34 -0.55
C ARG A 111 -10.53 19.48 -1.53
N TRP A 112 -11.62 19.36 -2.28
CA TRP A 112 -12.10 20.44 -3.12
C TRP A 112 -12.44 21.59 -2.18
N THR A 113 -11.61 22.64 -2.19
CA THR A 113 -11.96 23.92 -1.58
C THR A 113 -13.09 24.51 -2.42
N THR A 114 -14.34 24.21 -2.05
CA THR A 114 -15.49 24.99 -2.51
C THR A 114 -15.34 26.38 -1.91
N ARG A 115 -14.65 27.26 -2.63
CA ARG A 115 -14.77 28.69 -2.40
C ARG A 115 -16.14 29.06 -2.98
N PHE A 116 -17.18 28.94 -2.16
CA PHE A 116 -18.45 29.59 -2.42
C PHE A 116 -18.15 31.08 -2.58
N LYS A 117 -18.12 31.58 -3.82
CA LYS A 117 -18.52 32.96 -4.06
C LYS A 117 -20.03 32.91 -4.16
N GLU A 118 -20.64 33.08 -3.00
CA GLU A 118 -22.05 33.41 -2.89
C GLU A 118 -22.20 34.83 -3.40
N ASP A 119 -22.93 34.97 -4.51
CA ASP A 119 -23.51 36.24 -4.92
C ASP A 119 -24.35 36.78 -3.76
N GLN A 120 -23.99 37.96 -3.24
CA GLN A 120 -24.92 38.83 -2.52
C GLN A 120 -24.57 40.30 -2.82
N VAL A 121 -25.42 40.88 -3.67
CA VAL A 121 -25.90 42.27 -3.76
C VAL A 121 -24.93 43.35 -4.23
#